data_AF-A0ABD6G8M5-F1
#
_entry.id   AF-A0ABD6G8M5-F1
#
_cell.length_a   1.000
_cell.length_b   1.000
_cell.length_c   1.000
_cell.angle_alpha   90.00
_cell.angle_beta   90.00
_cell.angle_gamma   90.00
#
_symmetry.space_group_name_H-M   'P 1'
#
loop_
_entity.id
_entity.type
_entity.pdbx_description
1 polymer ?
#
loop_
_entity_poly.entity_id
_entity_poly.type
_entity_poly.pdbx_seq_one_letter_code
_entity_poly.pdbx_strand_id
1 'polypeptide(L)'
;MSSSFGRHGLAYNDRLEIKAADLAALSDHYAGLLNELTREMSAQFEQFRVLREGAAALMECGDEAAAKLARADLKAATEAMSVIVRTLEKIDALQRQLVRDREAEEERAGETETLDAAQARLLALVETQAEAKASLLFERWKVESLAATGPPGATNDQPIQTTA
;
A
#
# COMPACT_ATOMS: atom_id res chain seq x y z
N MET A 1 11.09 22.17 38.26
CA MET A 1 11.58 21.58 37.00
C MET A 1 11.06 20.15 36.94
N SER A 2 9.91 19.94 36.29
CA SER A 2 9.27 18.63 36.14
C SER A 2 9.28 18.26 34.66
N SER A 3 9.73 17.04 34.37
CA SER A 3 10.13 16.55 33.06
C SER A 3 8.97 16.40 32.10
N SER A 4 9.03 17.16 31.01
CA SER A 4 8.41 16.86 29.73
C SER A 4 9.26 15.80 29.04
N PHE A 5 8.71 14.60 28.80
CA PHE A 5 9.26 13.67 27.81
C PHE A 5 8.15 12.78 27.23
N GLY A 6 8.00 12.86 25.90
CA GLY A 6 7.69 11.68 25.11
C GLY A 6 6.26 11.44 24.63
N ARG A 7 5.45 12.47 24.39
CA ARG A 7 4.19 12.33 23.63
C ARG A 7 4.49 12.33 22.12
N HIS A 8 5.17 11.30 21.60
CA HIS A 8 5.46 11.12 20.17
C HIS A 8 5.29 9.64 19.79
N GLY A 9 4.04 9.21 19.65
CA GLY A 9 3.72 7.84 19.23
C GLY A 9 2.42 7.70 18.44
N LEU A 10 1.78 8.81 18.03
CA LEU A 10 0.48 8.81 17.35
C LEU A 10 0.56 9.59 16.02
N ALA A 11 1.59 9.33 15.21
CA ALA A 11 1.74 10.02 13.91
C ALA A 11 2.03 9.05 12.75
N TYR A 12 1.63 7.78 12.86
CA TYR A 12 1.81 6.78 11.79
C TYR A 12 0.55 5.93 11.51
N ASN A 13 -0.63 6.44 11.86
CA ASN A 13 -1.91 5.82 11.47
C ASN A 13 -2.81 6.78 10.68
N ASP A 14 -2.23 7.76 9.98
CA ASP A 14 -2.91 8.45 8.88
C ASP A 14 -2.86 7.58 7.60
N ARG A 15 -3.14 6.27 7.73
CA ARG A 15 -3.54 5.46 6.58
C ARG A 15 -4.88 6.01 6.15
N LEU A 16 -4.99 6.40 4.88
CA LEU A 16 -6.18 6.93 4.21
C LEU A 16 -7.43 6.11 4.55
N GLU A 17 -8.08 6.43 5.66
CA GLU A 17 -9.36 5.84 6.06
C GLU A 17 -10.43 6.62 5.31
N ILE A 18 -10.61 6.29 4.04
CA ILE A 18 -11.71 6.85 3.24
C ILE A 18 -12.99 6.27 3.82
N LYS A 19 -13.83 7.12 4.42
CA LYS A 19 -15.11 6.68 4.96
C LYS A 19 -15.95 6.11 3.81
N ALA A 20 -16.70 5.04 4.08
CA ALA A 20 -17.54 4.40 3.06
C ALA A 20 -18.50 5.39 2.36
N ALA A 21 -18.98 6.42 3.06
CA ALA A 21 -19.79 7.50 2.49
C ALA A 21 -19.01 8.37 1.48
N ASP A 22 -17.73 8.65 1.75
CA ASP A 22 -16.86 9.41 0.87
C ASP A 22 -16.50 8.60 -0.38
N LEU A 23 -16.36 7.28 -0.24
CA LEU A 23 -16.15 6.37 -1.37
C LEU A 23 -17.39 6.29 -2.28
N ALA A 24 -18.59 6.24 -1.69
CA ALA A 24 -19.84 6.26 -2.45
C ALA A 24 -20.03 7.58 -3.21
N ALA A 25 -19.82 8.72 -2.55
CA ALA A 25 -19.90 10.04 -3.18
C ALA A 25 -18.87 10.20 -4.32
N LEU A 26 -17.66 9.67 -4.14
CA LEU A 26 -16.62 9.68 -5.16
C LEU A 26 -16.98 8.78 -6.35
N SER A 27 -17.54 7.60 -6.09
CA SER A 27 -18.04 6.69 -7.13
C SER A 27 -19.15 7.34 -7.97
N ASP A 28 -20.11 7.98 -7.32
CA ASP A 28 -21.21 8.67 -8.00
C ASP A 28 -20.70 9.84 -8.84
N HIS A 29 -19.72 10.60 -8.33
CA HIS A 29 -19.07 11.67 -9.09
C HIS A 29 -18.39 11.15 -10.36
N TYR A 30 -17.60 10.08 -10.26
CA TYR A 30 -16.94 9.49 -11.43
C TYR A 30 -17.92 8.87 -12.42
N ALA A 31 -19.00 8.24 -11.95
CA ALA A 31 -20.06 7.75 -12.82
C ALA A 31 -20.74 8.89 -13.59
N GLY A 32 -20.99 10.02 -12.93
CA GLY A 32 -21.49 11.24 -13.57
C GLY A 32 -20.54 11.76 -14.65
N LEU A 33 -19.24 11.90 -14.33
CA LEU A 33 -18.23 12.35 -15.27
C LEU A 33 -18.09 11.41 -16.47
N LEU A 34 -18.15 10.10 -16.27
CA LEU A 34 -18.09 9.12 -17.35
C LEU A 34 -19.28 9.27 -18.31
N ASN A 35 -20.47 9.51 -17.76
CA ASN A 35 -21.67 9.76 -18.57
C ASN A 35 -21.56 11.05 -19.37
N GLU A 36 -21.03 12.12 -18.77
CA GLU A 36 -20.77 13.38 -19.47
C GLU A 36 -19.77 13.20 -20.60
N LEU A 37 -18.64 12.54 -20.33
CA LEU A 37 -17.62 12.24 -21.33
C LEU A 37 -18.20 11.40 -22.49
N THR A 38 -19.04 10.41 -22.18
CA THR A 38 -19.68 9.56 -23.19
C THR A 38 -20.67 10.34 -24.05
N ARG A 39 -21.44 11.24 -23.44
CA ARG A 39 -22.37 12.13 -24.16
C ARG A 39 -21.61 13.10 -25.06
N GLU A 40 -20.54 13.70 -24.55
CA GLU A 40 -19.69 14.61 -25.32
C GLU A 40 -19.03 13.89 -26.50
N MET A 41 -18.54 12.67 -26.31
CA MET A 41 -17.99 11.87 -27.42
C MET A 41 -19.02 11.53 -28.48
N SER A 42 -20.24 11.20 -28.06
CA SER A 42 -21.35 10.96 -28.98
C SER A 42 -21.69 12.23 -29.79
N ALA A 43 -21.68 13.40 -29.14
CA ALA A 43 -21.92 14.68 -29.80
C ALA A 43 -20.83 15.03 -30.82
N GLN A 44 -19.55 14.81 -30.47
CA GLN A 44 -18.43 15.03 -31.40
C GLN A 44 -18.50 14.09 -32.62
N PHE A 45 -18.94 12.85 -32.44
CA PHE A 45 -19.13 11.92 -33.55
C PHE A 45 -20.27 12.36 -34.49
N GLU A 46 -21.37 12.88 -33.94
CA GLU A 46 -22.46 13.42 -34.76
C GLU A 46 -22.02 14.68 -35.53
N GLN A 47 -21.25 15.57 -34.90
CA GLN A 47 -20.66 16.72 -35.59
C GLN A 47 -19.77 16.29 -36.76
N PHE A 48 -18.94 15.25 -36.58
CA PHE A 48 -18.15 14.69 -37.67
C PHE A 48 -19.03 14.13 -38.80
N ARG A 49 -20.15 13.48 -38.47
CA ARG A 49 -21.10 12.97 -39.45
C ARG A 49 -21.69 14.09 -40.30
N VAL A 50 -22.13 15.17 -39.66
CA VAL A 50 -22.64 16.38 -40.34
C VAL A 50 -21.56 17.02 -41.21
N LEU A 51 -20.33 17.16 -40.69
CA LEU A 51 -19.20 17.70 -41.46
C LEU A 51 -18.91 16.86 -42.71
N ARG A 52 -18.97 15.53 -42.59
CA ARG A 52 -18.76 14.60 -43.71
C ARG A 52 -19.85 14.73 -44.78
N GLU A 53 -21.11 14.83 -44.35
CA GLU A 53 -22.26 15.01 -45.26
C GLU A 53 -22.19 16.36 -45.98
N GLY A 54 -21.88 17.45 -45.27
CA GLY A 54 -21.68 18.78 -45.85
C GLY A 54 -20.49 18.85 -46.82
N ALA A 55 -19.37 18.19 -46.47
CA ALA A 55 -18.20 18.10 -47.33
C ALA A 55 -18.51 17.33 -48.63
N ALA A 56 -19.32 16.26 -48.57
CA ALA A 56 -19.76 15.53 -49.76
C ALA A 56 -20.59 16.42 -50.69
N ALA A 57 -21.55 17.18 -50.13
CA ALA A 57 -22.38 18.11 -50.91
C ALA A 57 -21.55 19.21 -51.61
N LEU A 58 -20.53 19.75 -50.93
CA LEU A 58 -19.62 20.74 -51.51
C LEU A 58 -18.73 20.16 -52.63
N MET A 59 -18.40 18.87 -52.56
CA MET A 59 -17.63 18.22 -53.63
C MET A 59 -18.46 17.97 -54.90
N GLU A 60 -19.78 17.90 -54.78
CA GLU A 60 -20.71 17.67 -55.90
C GLU A 60 -21.19 18.97 -56.57
N CYS A 61 -21.02 20.14 -55.93
CA CYS A 61 -21.59 21.41 -56.42
C CYS A 61 -20.86 22.06 -57.61
N GLY A 62 -19.73 21.49 -58.03
CA GLY A 62 -18.94 21.97 -59.18
C GLY A 62 -17.99 23.14 -58.88
N ASP A 63 -17.97 23.67 -57.66
CA ASP A 63 -16.95 24.63 -57.20
C ASP A 63 -15.70 23.88 -56.72
N GLU A 64 -14.65 23.93 -57.54
CA GLU A 64 -13.40 23.22 -57.26
C GLU A 64 -12.63 23.78 -56.06
N ALA A 65 -12.75 25.08 -55.77
CA ALA A 65 -12.12 25.69 -54.60
C ALA A 65 -12.83 25.23 -53.31
N ALA A 66 -14.16 25.23 -53.31
CA ALA A 66 -14.97 24.72 -52.19
C ALA A 66 -14.75 23.22 -51.97
N ALA A 67 -14.71 22.43 -53.04
CA ALA A 67 -14.44 20.99 -52.98
C ALA A 67 -13.04 20.70 -52.39
N LYS A 68 -12.03 21.48 -52.74
CA LYS A 68 -10.67 21.34 -52.21
C LYS A 68 -10.60 21.65 -50.71
N LEU A 69 -11.27 22.72 -50.28
CA LEU A 69 -11.34 23.09 -48.86
C LEU A 69 -12.06 21.99 -48.05
N ALA A 70 -13.20 21.51 -48.53
CA ALA A 70 -13.97 20.43 -47.89
C ALA A 70 -13.16 19.14 -47.71
N ARG A 71 -12.32 18.77 -48.69
CA ARG A 71 -11.40 17.62 -48.59
C ARG A 71 -10.32 17.81 -47.52
N ALA A 72 -9.78 19.03 -47.42
CA ALA A 72 -8.76 19.36 -46.43
C ALA A 72 -9.34 19.30 -45.00
N ASP A 73 -10.52 19.87 -44.80
CA ASP A 73 -11.20 19.88 -43.49
C ASP A 73 -11.58 18.45 -43.05
N LEU A 74 -12.13 17.64 -43.96
CA LEU A 74 -12.45 16.25 -43.66
C LEU A 74 -11.20 15.44 -43.29
N LYS A 75 -10.07 15.70 -43.96
CA LYS A 75 -8.80 15.06 -43.64
C LYS A 75 -8.32 15.47 -42.24
N ALA A 76 -8.31 16.76 -41.93
CA ALA A 76 -7.90 17.26 -40.61
C ALA A 76 -8.79 16.70 -39.48
N ALA A 77 -10.10 16.65 -39.69
CA ALA A 77 -11.04 16.08 -38.73
C ALA A 77 -10.82 14.57 -38.54
N THR A 78 -10.52 13.84 -39.61
CA THR A 78 -10.21 12.39 -39.53
C THR A 78 -8.90 12.13 -38.77
N GLU A 79 -7.87 12.94 -39.02
CA GLU A 79 -6.59 12.86 -38.29
C GLU A 79 -6.78 13.15 -36.80
N ALA A 80 -7.55 14.19 -36.45
CA ALA A 80 -7.88 14.52 -35.07
C ALA A 80 -8.61 13.34 -34.38
N MET A 81 -9.59 12.74 -35.05
CA MET A 81 -10.33 11.59 -34.50
C MET A 81 -9.41 10.37 -34.30
N SER A 82 -8.45 10.15 -35.19
CA SER A 82 -7.45 9.08 -35.02
C SER A 82 -6.58 9.30 -33.77
N VAL A 83 -6.19 10.53 -33.48
CA VAL A 83 -5.42 10.87 -32.27
C VAL A 83 -6.26 10.65 -31.00
N ILE A 84 -7.55 11.03 -31.03
CA ILE A 84 -8.46 10.82 -29.90
C ILE A 84 -8.60 9.32 -29.61
N VAL A 85 -8.90 8.50 -30.62
CA VAL A 85 -9.06 7.04 -30.47
C VAL A 85 -7.79 6.41 -29.90
N ARG A 86 -6.61 6.75 -30.44
CA ARG A 86 -5.33 6.22 -29.93
C ARG A 86 -5.08 6.62 -28.47
N THR A 87 -5.47 7.83 -28.08
CA THR A 87 -5.36 8.29 -26.69
C THR A 87 -6.28 7.49 -25.78
N LEU A 88 -7.52 7.22 -26.20
CA LEU A 88 -8.48 6.39 -25.45
C LEU A 88 -7.98 4.95 -25.29
N GLU A 89 -7.46 4.35 -26.36
CA GLU A 89 -6.84 3.01 -26.31
C GLU A 89 -5.67 2.97 -25.33
N LYS A 90 -4.83 4.02 -25.31
CA LYS A 90 -3.71 4.10 -24.38
C LYS A 90 -4.18 4.25 -22.93
N ILE A 91 -5.22 5.04 -22.68
CA ILE A 91 -5.81 5.20 -21.35
C ILE A 91 -6.41 3.87 -20.87
N ASP A 92 -7.16 3.14 -21.70
CA ASP A 92 -7.68 1.81 -21.36
C ASP A 92 -6.55 0.84 -21.00
N ALA A 93 -5.50 0.80 -21.82
CA ALA A 93 -4.33 -0.05 -21.55
C ALA A 93 -3.65 0.29 -20.22
N LEU A 94 -3.53 1.58 -19.88
CA LEU A 94 -2.98 2.04 -18.61
C LEU A 94 -3.88 1.68 -17.43
N GLN A 95 -5.20 1.85 -17.54
CA GLN A 95 -6.15 1.47 -16.49
C GLN A 95 -6.08 -0.03 -16.19
N ARG A 96 -6.02 -0.87 -17.24
CA ARG A 96 -5.83 -2.32 -17.08
C ARG A 96 -4.49 -2.67 -16.42
N GLN A 97 -3.44 -1.94 -16.75
CA GLN A 97 -2.13 -2.12 -16.12
C GLN A 97 -2.16 -1.76 -14.64
N LEU A 98 -2.77 -0.63 -14.27
CA LEU A 98 -2.89 -0.21 -12.87
C LEU A 98 -3.68 -1.20 -12.02
N VAL A 99 -4.73 -1.83 -12.56
CA VAL A 99 -5.47 -2.89 -11.87
C VAL A 99 -4.54 -4.08 -11.58
N ARG A 100 -3.82 -4.56 -12.60
CA ARG A 100 -2.84 -5.66 -12.42
C ARG A 100 -1.73 -5.31 -11.44
N ASP A 101 -1.23 -4.07 -11.50
CA ASP A 101 -0.15 -3.63 -10.62
C ASP A 101 -0.62 -3.61 -9.15
N ARG A 102 -1.85 -3.19 -8.89
CA ARG A 102 -2.46 -3.26 -7.55
C ARG A 102 -2.62 -4.70 -7.06
N GLU A 103 -3.15 -5.60 -7.89
CA GLU A 103 -3.28 -7.03 -7.56
C GLU A 103 -1.91 -7.65 -7.23
N ALA A 104 -0.88 -7.34 -8.02
CA ALA A 104 0.48 -7.83 -7.79
C ALA A 104 1.16 -7.21 -6.55
N GLU A 105 0.78 -6.00 -6.14
CA GLU A 105 1.22 -5.39 -4.88
C GLU A 105 0.53 -6.02 -3.67
N GLU A 106 -0.76 -6.32 -3.77
CA GLU A 106 -1.51 -7.03 -2.73
C GLU A 106 -0.96 -8.44 -2.50
N GLU A 107 -0.62 -9.17 -3.57
CA GLU A 107 0.03 -10.49 -3.49
C GLU A 107 1.39 -10.40 -2.77
N ARG A 108 2.26 -9.47 -3.18
CA ARG A 108 3.56 -9.22 -2.52
C ARG A 108 3.42 -8.78 -1.06
N ALA A 109 2.39 -8.00 -0.74
CA ALA A 109 2.11 -7.59 0.62
C ALA A 109 1.63 -8.76 1.49
N GLY A 110 0.89 -9.72 0.92
CA GLY A 110 0.48 -10.96 1.59
C GLY A 110 1.64 -11.94 1.83
N GLU A 111 2.63 -11.96 0.95
CA GLU A 111 3.86 -12.76 1.12
C GLU A 111 4.83 -12.18 2.15
N THR A 112 4.78 -10.86 2.38
CA THR A 112 5.61 -10.20 3.38
C THR A 112 4.98 -10.34 4.75
N GLU A 113 5.70 -10.92 5.71
CA GLU A 113 5.19 -11.03 7.07
C GLU A 113 4.79 -9.66 7.62
N THR A 114 3.58 -9.57 8.21
CA THR A 114 3.11 -8.36 8.88
C THR A 114 3.99 -8.01 10.09
N LEU A 115 4.08 -6.72 10.42
CA LEU A 115 4.82 -6.23 11.58
C LEU A 115 4.36 -6.90 12.90
N ASP A 116 3.05 -7.09 13.06
CA ASP A 116 2.47 -7.71 14.25
C ASP A 116 2.87 -9.19 14.37
N ALA A 117 2.86 -9.92 13.26
CA ALA A 117 3.35 -11.30 13.25
C ALA A 117 4.86 -11.35 13.57
N ALA A 118 5.65 -10.43 13.00
CA ALA A 118 7.09 -10.35 13.27
C ALA A 118 7.37 -10.06 14.75
N GLN A 119 6.61 -9.13 15.35
CA GLN A 119 6.68 -8.79 16.76
C GLN A 119 6.29 -9.98 17.65
N ALA A 120 5.20 -10.68 17.32
CA ALA A 120 4.76 -11.86 18.08
C ALA A 120 5.83 -12.96 18.06
N ARG A 121 6.45 -13.22 16.91
CA ARG A 121 7.55 -14.19 16.82
C ARG A 121 8.77 -13.75 17.61
N LEU A 122 9.14 -12.47 17.56
CA LEU A 122 10.26 -11.94 18.34
C LEU A 122 10.02 -12.11 19.85
N LEU A 123 8.82 -11.76 20.33
CA LEU A 123 8.45 -11.93 21.74
C LEU A 123 8.53 -13.41 22.16
N ALA A 124 8.03 -14.33 21.33
CA ALA A 124 8.12 -15.76 21.61
C ALA A 124 9.57 -16.26 21.70
N LEU A 125 10.46 -15.75 20.84
CA LEU A 125 11.89 -16.07 20.90
C LEU A 125 12.55 -15.51 22.17
N VAL A 126 12.20 -14.29 22.57
CA VAL A 126 12.69 -13.67 23.80
C VAL A 126 12.24 -14.46 25.02
N GLU A 127 10.96 -14.84 25.09
CA GLU A 127 10.40 -15.66 26.17
C GLU A 127 11.16 -17.00 26.28
N THR A 128 11.31 -17.71 25.16
CA THR A 128 12.04 -18.98 25.10
C THR A 128 13.48 -18.83 25.60
N GLN A 129 14.16 -17.75 25.21
CA GLN A 129 15.54 -17.50 25.63
C GLN A 129 15.62 -17.09 27.12
N ALA A 130 14.63 -16.35 27.62
CA ALA A 130 14.54 -15.96 29.01
C ALA A 130 14.31 -17.17 29.91
N GLU A 131 13.41 -18.07 29.54
CA GLU A 131 13.16 -19.34 30.25
C GLU A 131 14.40 -20.22 30.29
N ALA A 132 15.10 -20.36 29.16
CA ALA A 132 16.34 -21.13 29.10
C ALA A 132 17.42 -20.54 30.03
N LYS A 133 17.58 -19.22 30.04
CA LYS A 133 18.54 -18.54 30.94
C LYS A 133 18.12 -18.67 32.41
N ALA A 134 16.84 -18.48 32.72
CA ALA A 134 16.32 -18.60 34.09
C ALA A 134 16.55 -20.00 34.65
N SER A 135 16.32 -21.04 33.83
CA SER A 135 16.55 -22.44 34.22
C SER A 135 18.03 -22.70 34.54
N LEU A 136 18.95 -22.18 33.72
CA LEU A 136 20.39 -22.31 33.99
C LEU A 136 20.82 -21.56 35.27
N LEU A 137 20.31 -20.35 35.48
CA LEU A 137 20.60 -19.56 36.67
C LEU A 137 20.05 -20.24 37.93
N PHE A 138 18.85 -20.84 37.84
CA PHE A 138 18.22 -21.56 38.93
C PHE A 138 19.01 -22.81 39.32
N GLU A 139 19.42 -23.63 38.34
CA GLU A 139 20.25 -24.81 38.62
C GLU A 139 21.61 -24.41 39.22
N ARG A 140 22.22 -23.33 38.73
CA ARG A 140 23.46 -22.81 39.33
C ARG A 140 23.27 -22.38 40.79
N TRP A 141 22.22 -21.61 41.07
CA TRP A 141 21.89 -21.18 42.43
C TRP A 141 21.59 -22.37 43.36
N LYS A 142 20.90 -23.39 42.85
CA LYS A 142 20.59 -24.62 43.60
C LYS A 142 21.87 -25.38 44.00
N VAL A 143 22.83 -25.51 43.08
CA VAL A 143 24.13 -26.12 43.38
C VAL A 143 24.90 -25.31 44.44
N GLU A 144 24.93 -23.99 44.30
CA GLU A 144 25.63 -23.09 45.21
C GLU A 144 25.01 -23.05 46.62
N SER A 145 23.68 -23.01 46.72
CA SER A 145 22.95 -23.01 48.00
C SER A 145 23.09 -24.34 48.74
N LEU A 146 23.11 -25.47 48.03
CA LEU A 146 23.39 -26.78 48.62
C LEU A 146 24.84 -26.88 49.12
N ALA A 147 25.80 -26.29 48.41
CA ALA A 147 27.20 -26.21 48.85
C ALA A 147 27.40 -25.26 50.06
N ALA A 148 26.62 -24.19 50.16
CA ALA A 148 26.65 -23.25 51.28
C ALA A 148 26.03 -23.83 52.57
N THR A 149 25.25 -24.91 52.48
CA THR A 149 24.62 -25.59 53.62
C THR A 149 25.49 -26.77 54.11
N GLY A 150 26.80 -26.54 54.28
CA GLY A 150 27.74 -27.48 54.91
C GLY A 150 27.51 -27.58 56.44
N PRO A 151 27.92 -28.67 57.11
CA PRO A 151 27.47 -29.00 58.46
C PRO A 151 27.96 -27.97 59.52
N PRO A 152 27.17 -27.73 60.59
CA PRO A 152 27.54 -26.78 61.62
C PRO A 152 28.75 -27.29 62.42
N GLY A 153 29.80 -26.45 62.46
CA GLY A 153 30.86 -26.37 63.46
C GLY A 153 31.36 -27.66 64.12
N ALA A 154 32.52 -28.16 63.66
CA ALA A 154 33.43 -28.86 64.56
C ALA A 154 34.16 -27.81 65.42
N THR A 155 33.57 -27.49 66.56
CA THR A 155 34.22 -26.69 67.61
C THR A 155 35.47 -27.43 68.09
N ASN A 156 36.62 -26.79 67.90
CA ASN A 156 37.91 -27.22 68.40
C ASN A 156 37.92 -27.07 69.93
N ASP A 157 37.47 -28.11 70.65
CA ASP A 157 37.57 -28.20 72.10
C ASP A 157 38.91 -28.85 72.45
N GLN A 158 39.94 -28.02 72.65
CA GLN A 158 41.16 -28.46 73.32
C GLN A 158 40.93 -28.47 74.84
N PRO A 159 41.10 -29.61 75.53
CA PRO A 159 41.15 -29.61 76.98
C PRO A 159 42.53 -29.11 77.44
N ILE A 160 42.48 -28.02 78.22
CA ILE A 160 43.59 -27.49 79.00
C ILE A 160 43.81 -28.42 80.20
N GLN A 161 45.03 -28.94 80.40
CA GLN A 161 45.75 -29.05 81.69
C GLN A 161 47.02 -29.90 81.52
N THR A 162 48.22 -29.34 81.68
CA THR A 162 48.95 -28.99 82.92
C THR A 162 49.89 -30.12 83.35
N THR A 163 51.15 -29.72 83.42
CA THR A 163 52.41 -30.42 83.70
C THR A 163 52.48 -31.16 85.05
N ALA A 164 53.28 -32.23 85.06
CA ALA A 164 54.26 -32.53 86.11
C ALA A 164 55.53 -33.08 85.45
#